data_AF-A0AAX3SYV0-F1
#
_entry.id   AF-A0AAX3SYV0-F1
#
_cell.length_a   1.000
_cell.length_b   1.000
_cell.length_c   1.000
_cell.angle_alpha   90.00
_cell.angle_beta   90.00
_cell.angle_gamma   90.00
#
_symmetry.space_group_name_H-M   'P 1'
#
loop_
_entity.id
_entity.type
_entity.pdbx_description
1 polymer ?
#
loop_
_entity_poly.entity_id
_entity_poly.type
_entity_poly.pdbx_seq_one_letter_code
_entity_poly.pdbx_strand_id
1 'polypeptide(L)'
;MLNIFNTINFREKVNTDVNEIGKKLILEEWERTDQELRKQNCNGQNGYIMWGKRPFTEKTEYGDITFFRTLFRFFNKDTNKYEFVFLFDKKVGRKKRSRISIFIKIAIWKLMDSAKRQRDIMDMYPKLNISKMTITNINKEIDFAKLFKEQLKTKTEKIIVQTPYLYAGVDDSFSNLTKYRKIEKNMFRTAYFHTGYDEKICIY
;
A
#
# COMPACT_ATOMS: atom_id res chain seq x y z
N MET A 1 -7.13 19.52 36.57
CA MET A 1 -7.89 18.83 35.50
C MET A 1 -8.27 19.74 34.34
N LEU A 2 -8.78 20.97 34.55
CA LEU A 2 -9.17 21.90 33.47
C LEU A 2 -8.08 22.12 32.39
N ASN A 3 -6.82 22.25 32.80
CA ASN A 3 -5.69 22.47 31.89
C ASN A 3 -5.39 21.28 30.96
N ILE A 4 -5.65 20.05 31.41
CA ILE A 4 -5.42 18.84 30.60
C ILE A 4 -6.49 18.74 29.51
N PHE A 5 -7.76 19.01 29.85
CA PHE A 5 -8.86 19.03 28.87
C PHE A 5 -8.65 20.14 27.83
N ASN A 6 -8.21 21.33 28.22
CA ASN A 6 -7.89 22.40 27.28
C ASN A 6 -6.77 22.00 26.30
N THR A 7 -5.74 21.30 26.79
CA THR A 7 -4.63 20.81 25.96
C THR A 7 -5.09 19.72 25.00
N ILE A 8 -5.97 18.80 25.44
CA ILE A 8 -6.57 17.76 24.60
C ILE A 8 -7.42 18.41 23.50
N ASN A 9 -8.30 19.34 23.86
CA ASN A 9 -9.16 20.05 22.91
C ASN A 9 -8.35 20.83 21.87
N PHE A 10 -7.27 21.50 22.29
CA PHE A 10 -6.37 22.18 21.38
C PHE A 10 -5.71 21.20 20.39
N ARG A 11 -5.22 20.06 20.88
CA ARG A 11 -4.62 19.03 20.02
C ARG A 11 -5.63 18.44 19.03
N GLU A 12 -6.87 18.20 19.45
CA GLU A 12 -7.94 17.75 18.56
C GLU A 12 -8.26 18.78 17.48
N LYS A 13 -8.28 20.07 17.82
CA LYS A 13 -8.45 21.17 16.88
C LYS A 13 -7.33 21.19 15.83
N VAL A 14 -6.06 21.17 16.28
CA VAL A 14 -4.90 21.13 15.37
C VAL A 14 -4.95 19.91 14.44
N ASN A 15 -5.29 18.73 14.96
CA ASN A 15 -5.45 17.54 14.13
C ASN A 15 -6.57 17.68 13.11
N THR A 16 -7.66 18.37 13.45
CA THR A 16 -8.76 18.65 12.52
C THR A 16 -8.28 19.56 11.40
N ASP A 17 -7.58 20.64 11.74
CA ASP A 17 -7.02 21.59 10.77
C ASP A 17 -6.05 20.90 9.80
N VAL A 18 -5.14 20.05 10.31
CA VAL A 18 -4.20 19.27 9.47
C VAL A 18 -4.95 18.32 8.53
N ASN A 19 -6.00 17.64 9.02
CA ASN A 19 -6.79 16.74 8.19
C ASN A 19 -7.54 17.50 7.10
N GLU A 20 -8.13 18.66 7.40
CA GLU A 20 -8.85 19.47 6.42
C GLU A 20 -7.92 20.03 5.34
N ILE A 21 -6.75 20.54 5.74
CA ILE A 21 -5.72 21.00 4.81
C ILE A 21 -5.26 19.84 3.91
N GLY A 22 -4.97 18.67 4.50
CA GLY A 22 -4.58 17.48 3.74
C GLY A 22 -5.64 17.05 2.73
N LYS A 23 -6.92 17.03 3.11
CA LYS A 23 -8.02 16.75 2.18
C LYS A 23 -8.09 17.74 1.03
N LYS A 24 -7.92 19.03 1.32
CA LYS A 24 -7.99 20.10 0.32
C LYS A 24 -6.88 19.97 -0.71
N LEU A 25 -5.63 19.78 -0.28
CA LEU A 25 -4.49 19.62 -1.17
C LEU A 25 -4.63 18.41 -2.10
N ILE A 26 -5.08 17.27 -1.56
CA ILE A 26 -5.32 16.07 -2.36
C ILE A 26 -6.44 16.30 -3.39
N LEU A 27 -7.53 16.95 -2.98
CA LEU A 27 -8.64 17.27 -3.86
C LEU A 27 -8.20 18.19 -5.01
N GLU A 28 -7.47 19.26 -4.70
CA GLU A 28 -6.94 20.20 -5.70
C GLU A 28 -6.05 19.49 -6.73
N GLU A 29 -5.16 18.61 -6.27
CA GLU A 29 -4.28 17.84 -7.15
C GLU A 29 -5.07 16.89 -8.06
N TRP A 30 -6.11 16.25 -7.53
CA TRP A 30 -6.96 15.36 -8.32
C TRP A 30 -7.78 16.11 -9.35
N GLU A 31 -8.34 17.26 -8.97
CA GLU A 31 -9.10 18.12 -9.88
C GLU A 31 -8.20 18.67 -10.98
N ARG A 32 -6.97 19.10 -10.66
CA ARG A 32 -5.97 19.51 -11.63
C ARG A 32 -5.65 18.39 -12.62
N THR A 33 -5.39 17.19 -12.10
CA THR A 33 -5.09 16.01 -12.92
C THR A 33 -6.24 15.64 -13.85
N ASP A 34 -7.49 15.68 -13.37
CA ASP A 34 -8.68 15.44 -14.21
C ASP A 34 -8.88 16.54 -15.26
N GLN A 35 -8.62 17.81 -14.91
CA GLN A 35 -8.65 18.92 -15.86
C GLN A 35 -7.62 18.77 -16.97
N GLU A 36 -6.39 18.38 -16.65
CA GLU A 36 -5.35 18.09 -17.66
C GLU A 36 -5.81 16.99 -18.62
N LEU A 37 -6.35 15.89 -18.09
CA LEU A 37 -6.87 14.80 -18.91
C LEU A 37 -8.02 15.26 -19.82
N ARG A 38 -8.91 16.14 -19.33
CA ARG A 38 -9.96 16.74 -20.16
C ARG A 38 -9.37 17.59 -21.29
N LYS A 39 -8.39 18.44 -21.00
CA LYS A 39 -7.72 19.28 -22.00
C LYS A 39 -7.03 18.44 -23.08
N GLN A 40 -6.28 17.40 -22.68
CA GLN A 40 -5.60 16.49 -23.58
C GLN A 40 -6.54 15.73 -24.51
N ASN A 41 -7.77 15.46 -24.07
CA ASN A 41 -8.77 14.69 -24.81
C ASN A 41 -9.90 15.58 -25.36
N CYS A 42 -9.67 16.89 -25.43
CA CYS A 42 -10.64 17.81 -26.00
C CYS A 42 -10.90 17.43 -27.47
N ASN A 43 -12.16 17.54 -27.90
CA ASN A 43 -12.60 17.19 -29.26
C ASN A 43 -12.23 15.77 -29.73
N GLY A 44 -11.95 14.84 -28.80
CA GLY A 44 -11.64 13.46 -29.15
C GLY A 44 -10.23 13.22 -29.71
N GLN A 45 -9.29 14.15 -29.52
CA GLN A 45 -7.94 14.09 -30.11
C GLN A 45 -7.19 12.76 -29.86
N ASN A 46 -7.38 12.11 -28.70
CA ASN A 46 -6.76 10.80 -28.42
C ASN A 46 -7.75 9.62 -28.47
N GLY A 47 -8.86 9.76 -29.20
CA GLY A 47 -9.89 8.72 -29.32
C GLY A 47 -10.80 8.57 -28.09
N TYR A 48 -10.64 9.44 -27.08
CA TYR A 48 -11.50 9.51 -25.90
C TYR A 48 -12.44 10.72 -25.98
N ILE A 49 -13.73 10.46 -25.89
CA ILE A 49 -14.80 11.48 -25.95
C ILE A 49 -15.37 11.67 -24.55
N MET A 50 -15.46 12.92 -24.09
CA MET A 50 -16.07 13.23 -22.80
C MET A 50 -17.56 12.86 -22.81
N TRP A 51 -18.00 12.08 -21.82
CA TRP A 51 -19.39 11.63 -21.70
C TRP A 51 -20.11 12.20 -20.48
N GLY A 52 -19.39 12.43 -19.37
CA GLY A 52 -19.99 13.01 -18.17
C GLY A 52 -19.05 13.01 -16.97
N LYS A 53 -19.59 13.27 -15.78
CA LYS A 53 -18.87 13.19 -14.51
C LYS A 53 -19.53 12.21 -13.56
N ARG A 54 -18.74 11.53 -12.74
CA ARG A 54 -19.25 10.62 -11.69
C ARG A 54 -18.51 10.89 -10.38
N PRO A 55 -19.22 10.93 -9.24
CA PRO A 55 -18.59 11.07 -7.94
C PRO A 55 -17.78 9.81 -7.61
N PHE A 56 -16.68 10.01 -6.91
CA PHE A 56 -15.87 8.94 -6.37
C PHE A 56 -15.33 9.37 -5.01
N THR A 57 -15.45 8.48 -4.03
CA THR A 57 -14.96 8.69 -2.67
C THR A 57 -13.82 7.71 -2.39
N GLU A 58 -12.66 8.24 -2.02
CA GLU A 58 -11.54 7.47 -1.51
C GLU A 58 -11.37 7.69 -0.02
N LYS A 59 -11.11 6.60 0.69
CA LYS A 59 -10.67 6.59 2.07
C LYS A 59 -9.17 6.91 2.13
N THR A 60 -8.81 7.99 2.79
CA THR A 60 -7.41 8.44 2.99
C THR A 60 -7.08 8.56 4.48
N GLU A 61 -5.80 8.75 4.81
CA GLU A 61 -5.36 8.97 6.20
C GLU A 61 -5.99 10.21 6.84
N TYR A 62 -6.30 11.22 6.03
CA TYR A 62 -6.98 12.45 6.47
C TYR A 62 -8.52 12.30 6.54
N GLY A 63 -9.05 11.17 6.05
CA GLY A 63 -10.48 10.85 5.99
C GLY A 63 -10.99 10.64 4.57
N ASP A 64 -12.31 10.60 4.43
CA ASP A 64 -12.96 10.38 3.14
C ASP A 64 -12.88 11.66 2.27
N ILE A 65 -12.38 11.50 1.04
CA ILE A 65 -12.28 12.57 0.05
C ILE A 65 -13.15 12.18 -1.14
N THR A 66 -14.11 13.05 -1.48
CA THR A 66 -15.00 12.86 -2.62
C THR A 66 -14.65 13.84 -3.73
N PHE A 67 -14.45 13.35 -4.96
CA PHE A 67 -14.22 14.18 -6.13
C PHE A 67 -15.02 13.66 -7.33
N PHE A 68 -15.35 14.55 -8.27
CA PHE A 68 -16.09 14.22 -9.48
C PHE A 68 -15.13 13.98 -10.65
N ARG A 69 -14.84 12.71 -10.91
CA ARG A 69 -14.00 12.28 -12.05
C ARG A 69 -14.76 12.29 -13.37
N THR A 70 -14.06 12.60 -14.45
CA THR A 70 -14.61 12.60 -15.80
C THR A 70 -14.67 11.19 -16.38
N LEU A 71 -15.84 10.83 -16.91
CA LEU A 71 -16.10 9.61 -17.65
C LEU A 71 -15.87 9.87 -19.14
N PHE A 72 -14.99 9.07 -19.73
CA PHE A 72 -14.69 9.09 -21.15
C PHE A 72 -15.30 7.87 -21.83
N ARG A 73 -15.76 8.05 -23.07
CA ARG A 73 -16.18 6.99 -23.97
C ARG A 73 -15.13 6.83 -25.07
N PHE A 74 -14.75 5.61 -25.41
CA PHE A 74 -13.85 5.32 -26.53
C PHE A 74 -14.39 4.14 -27.34
N PHE A 75 -14.03 4.08 -28.61
CA PHE A 75 -14.41 2.97 -29.47
C PHE A 75 -13.38 1.85 -29.32
N ASN A 76 -13.81 0.70 -28.78
CA ASN A 76 -12.97 -0.48 -28.70
C ASN A 76 -13.07 -1.28 -30.01
N LYS A 77 -11.96 -1.41 -30.72
CA LYS A 77 -11.88 -2.14 -32.00
C LYS A 77 -12.07 -3.65 -31.81
N ASP A 78 -11.63 -4.19 -30.68
CA ASP A 78 -11.69 -5.64 -30.42
C ASP A 78 -13.13 -6.10 -30.16
N THR A 79 -13.91 -5.30 -29.44
CA THR A 79 -15.31 -5.59 -29.12
C THR A 79 -16.30 -4.93 -30.10
N ASN A 80 -15.79 -4.12 -31.03
CA ASN A 80 -16.54 -3.32 -32.01
C ASN A 80 -17.66 -2.46 -31.37
N LYS A 81 -17.41 -1.96 -30.14
CA LYS A 81 -18.40 -1.23 -29.32
C LYS A 81 -17.75 -0.06 -28.59
N TYR A 82 -18.58 0.92 -28.23
CA TYR A 82 -18.15 1.99 -27.34
C TYR A 82 -18.08 1.50 -25.89
N GLU A 83 -16.94 1.75 -25.26
CA GLU A 83 -16.69 1.43 -23.86
C GLU A 83 -16.40 2.69 -23.04
N PHE A 84 -16.59 2.59 -21.73
CA PHE A 84 -16.42 3.70 -20.80
C PHE A 84 -15.21 3.51 -19.90
N VAL A 85 -14.48 4.58 -19.69
CA VAL A 85 -13.27 4.58 -18.86
C VAL A 85 -13.13 5.87 -18.06
N PHE A 86 -12.62 5.74 -16.84
CA PHE A 86 -12.10 6.87 -16.07
C PHE A 86 -10.60 6.96 -16.33
N LEU A 87 -10.16 7.91 -17.16
CA LEU A 87 -8.73 8.10 -17.46
C LEU A 87 -7.93 8.47 -16.20
N PHE A 88 -8.56 9.20 -15.27
CA PHE A 88 -7.99 9.50 -13.97
C PHE A 88 -7.53 8.23 -13.23
N ASP A 89 -8.40 7.21 -13.14
CA ASP A 89 -8.07 5.98 -12.42
C ASP A 89 -6.88 5.26 -13.05
N LYS A 90 -6.75 5.30 -14.38
CA LYS A 90 -5.60 4.75 -15.11
C LYS A 90 -4.31 5.53 -14.79
N LYS A 91 -4.36 6.87 -14.82
CA LYS A 91 -3.19 7.75 -14.56
C LYS A 91 -2.64 7.57 -13.14
N VAL A 92 -3.53 7.39 -12.15
CA VAL A 92 -3.14 7.16 -10.74
C VAL A 92 -2.79 5.69 -10.46
N GLY A 93 -2.90 4.79 -11.45
CA GLY A 93 -2.65 3.36 -11.27
C GLY A 93 -3.66 2.69 -10.34
N ARG A 94 -4.87 3.24 -10.21
CA ARG A 94 -5.88 2.75 -9.29
C ARG A 94 -6.60 1.54 -9.88
N LYS A 95 -6.68 0.46 -9.09
CA LYS A 95 -7.48 -0.71 -9.42
C LYS A 95 -8.97 -0.38 -9.46
N LYS A 96 -9.68 -0.95 -10.44
CA LYS A 96 -11.13 -0.77 -10.61
C LYS A 96 -11.88 -1.09 -9.30
N ARG A 97 -12.78 -0.19 -8.90
CA ARG A 97 -13.61 -0.27 -7.66
C ARG A 97 -12.84 -0.17 -6.33
N SER A 98 -11.51 -0.02 -6.33
CA SER A 98 -10.76 0.25 -5.08
C SER A 98 -11.13 1.63 -4.55
N ARG A 99 -11.51 1.71 -3.27
CA ARG A 99 -11.81 2.95 -2.57
C ARG A 99 -10.85 3.26 -1.44
N ILE A 100 -9.81 2.45 -1.26
CA ILE A 100 -8.77 2.67 -0.24
C ILE A 100 -7.53 3.21 -0.95
N SER A 101 -7.01 4.33 -0.46
CA SER A 101 -5.80 4.97 -0.96
C SER A 101 -4.62 3.99 -0.96
N ILE A 102 -3.77 4.10 -1.98
CA ILE A 102 -2.56 3.30 -2.09
C ILE A 102 -1.61 3.53 -0.91
N PHE A 103 -1.55 4.75 -0.36
CA PHE A 103 -0.72 5.07 0.79
C PHE A 103 -1.14 4.29 2.04
N ILE A 104 -2.45 4.15 2.28
CA ILE A 104 -2.96 3.30 3.36
C ILE A 104 -2.62 1.83 3.11
N LYS A 105 -2.75 1.35 1.87
CA LYS A 105 -2.37 -0.04 1.55
C LYS A 105 -0.90 -0.29 1.85
N ILE A 106 -0.02 0.64 1.47
CA ILE A 106 1.42 0.59 1.78
C ILE A 106 1.66 0.55 3.28
N ALA A 107 0.97 1.41 4.04
CA ALA A 107 1.09 1.42 5.51
C ALA A 107 0.63 0.10 6.13
N ILE A 108 -0.49 -0.46 5.66
CA ILE A 108 -1.00 -1.78 6.09
C ILE A 108 0.01 -2.88 5.76
N TRP A 109 0.60 -2.89 4.56
CA TRP A 109 1.62 -3.88 4.19
C TRP A 109 2.84 -3.82 5.11
N LYS A 110 3.34 -2.62 5.44
CA LYS A 110 4.45 -2.45 6.42
C LYS A 110 4.10 -2.99 7.81
N LEU A 111 2.86 -2.77 8.27
CA LEU A 111 2.42 -3.29 9.57
C LEU A 111 2.27 -4.82 9.57
N MET A 112 1.80 -5.39 8.45
CA MET A 112 1.72 -6.84 8.28
C MET A 112 3.11 -7.49 8.22
N ASP A 113 4.08 -6.85 7.57
CA ASP A 113 5.47 -7.29 7.48
C ASP A 113 6.15 -7.31 8.87
N SER A 114 5.87 -6.30 9.70
CA SER A 114 6.30 -6.26 11.11
C SER A 114 5.51 -7.18 12.06
N ALA A 115 4.81 -8.18 11.51
CA ALA A 115 4.06 -9.21 12.22
C ALA A 115 2.97 -8.68 13.19
N LYS A 116 2.42 -7.48 12.94
CA LYS A 116 1.30 -6.95 13.75
C LYS A 116 0.03 -7.76 13.50
N ARG A 117 -0.76 -7.97 14.57
CA ARG A 117 -2.05 -8.66 14.41
C ARG A 117 -3.00 -7.74 13.65
N GLN A 118 -3.85 -8.33 12.81
CA GLN A 118 -4.84 -7.57 12.06
C GLN A 118 -5.76 -6.73 12.95
N ARG A 119 -6.04 -7.16 14.20
CA ARG A 119 -6.80 -6.38 15.18
C ARG A 119 -6.06 -5.08 15.53
N ASP A 120 -4.77 -5.17 15.86
CA ASP A 120 -3.95 -4.00 16.19
C ASP A 120 -3.89 -3.01 15.02
N ILE A 121 -3.82 -3.51 13.78
CA ILE A 121 -3.88 -2.67 12.57
C ILE A 121 -5.23 -1.96 12.45
N MET A 122 -6.34 -2.61 12.77
CA MET A 122 -7.66 -1.96 12.79
C MET A 122 -7.71 -0.85 13.84
N ASP A 123 -7.15 -1.10 15.03
CA ASP A 123 -7.16 -0.16 16.15
C ASP A 123 -6.28 1.08 15.87
N MET A 124 -5.25 0.95 15.02
CA MET A 124 -4.46 2.08 14.54
C MET A 124 -5.23 3.01 13.58
N TYR A 125 -6.27 2.50 12.92
CA TYR A 125 -7.02 3.21 11.88
C TYR A 125 -8.53 3.24 12.14
N PRO A 126 -8.99 3.74 13.30
CA PRO A 126 -10.39 3.62 13.72
C PRO A 126 -11.34 4.37 12.75
N LYS A 127 -10.90 5.53 12.24
CA LYS A 127 -11.68 6.35 11.30
C LYS A 127 -11.87 5.70 9.92
N LEU A 128 -10.97 4.81 9.52
CA LEU A 128 -11.03 4.18 8.20
C LEU A 128 -12.06 3.03 8.15
N ASN A 129 -12.48 2.50 9.31
CA ASN A 129 -13.45 1.42 9.44
C ASN A 129 -13.13 0.24 8.49
N ILE A 130 -11.90 -0.28 8.60
CA ILE A 130 -11.37 -1.36 7.78
C ILE A 130 -11.61 -2.68 8.51
N SER A 131 -12.21 -3.66 7.82
CA SER A 131 -12.38 -5.00 8.40
C SER A 131 -11.12 -5.86 8.26
N LYS A 132 -10.99 -6.90 9.10
CA LYS A 132 -9.95 -7.94 8.94
C LYS A 132 -9.93 -8.56 7.54
N MET A 133 -11.12 -8.74 6.95
CA MET A 133 -11.27 -9.27 5.60
C MET A 133 -10.68 -8.30 4.57
N THR A 134 -10.91 -6.99 4.74
CA THR A 134 -10.35 -5.96 3.88
C THR A 134 -8.82 -5.94 3.98
N ILE A 135 -8.25 -6.03 5.19
CA ILE A 135 -6.79 -6.14 5.40
C ILE A 135 -6.24 -7.38 4.69
N THR A 136 -6.90 -8.52 4.85
CA THR A 136 -6.53 -9.78 4.18
C THR A 136 -6.57 -9.64 2.66
N ASN A 137 -7.61 -9.00 2.11
CA ASN A 137 -7.73 -8.76 0.68
C ASN A 137 -6.62 -7.83 0.18
N ILE A 138 -6.30 -6.74 0.89
CA ILE A 138 -5.18 -5.86 0.58
C ILE A 138 -3.86 -6.63 0.55
N ASN A 139 -3.63 -7.52 1.51
CA ASN A 139 -2.43 -8.37 1.53
C ASN A 139 -2.35 -9.32 0.33
N LYS A 140 -3.50 -9.88 -0.08
CA LYS A 140 -3.61 -10.77 -1.25
C LYS A 140 -3.52 -10.03 -2.60
N GLU A 141 -3.64 -8.70 -2.63
CA GLU A 141 -3.44 -7.95 -3.88
C GLU A 141 -2.00 -7.98 -4.36
N ILE A 142 -1.05 -8.20 -3.45
CA ILE A 142 0.35 -8.37 -3.78
C ILE A 142 0.63 -9.85 -3.99
N ASP A 143 1.12 -10.19 -5.18
CA ASP A 143 1.76 -11.47 -5.42
C ASP A 143 3.22 -11.38 -4.96
N PHE A 144 3.44 -11.66 -3.67
CA PHE A 144 4.77 -11.67 -3.08
C PHE A 144 5.69 -12.66 -3.79
N ALA A 145 5.18 -13.80 -4.27
CA ALA A 145 6.01 -14.79 -4.95
C ALA A 145 6.54 -14.26 -6.28
N LYS A 146 5.71 -13.51 -7.02
CA LYS A 146 6.15 -12.82 -8.24
C LYS A 146 7.17 -11.71 -7.94
N LEU A 147 6.90 -10.86 -6.94
CA LEU A 147 7.84 -9.81 -6.52
C LEU A 147 9.18 -10.39 -6.05
N PHE A 148 9.17 -11.46 -5.27
CA PHE A 148 10.38 -12.11 -4.78
C PHE A 148 11.20 -12.69 -5.95
N LYS A 149 10.54 -13.35 -6.92
CA LYS A 149 11.21 -13.83 -8.13
C LYS A 149 11.82 -12.70 -8.96
N GLU A 150 11.15 -11.56 -9.05
CA GLU A 150 11.66 -10.38 -9.76
C GLU A 150 12.85 -9.74 -9.02
N GLN A 151 12.80 -9.65 -7.69
CA GLN A 151 13.93 -9.17 -6.87
C GLN A 151 15.14 -10.12 -6.88
N LEU A 152 14.90 -11.44 -6.90
CA LEU A 152 15.98 -12.43 -6.99
C LEU A 152 16.69 -12.40 -8.36
N LYS A 153 15.99 -12.00 -9.43
CA LYS A 153 16.60 -11.80 -10.75
C LYS A 153 17.50 -10.57 -10.80
N THR A 154 17.23 -9.54 -10.00
CA THR A 154 17.97 -8.27 -10.02
C THR A 154 19.14 -8.23 -9.02
N LYS A 155 19.09 -8.98 -7.92
CA LYS A 155 20.23 -9.11 -6.99
C LYS A 155 21.29 -10.07 -7.55
N THR A 156 22.16 -9.53 -8.39
CA THR A 156 23.44 -10.14 -8.80
C THR A 156 24.64 -9.58 -8.04
N GLU A 157 24.40 -8.82 -6.98
CA GLU A 157 25.45 -8.29 -6.13
C GLU A 157 26.17 -9.46 -5.45
N LYS A 158 27.40 -9.72 -5.90
CA LYS A 158 28.32 -10.63 -5.22
C LYS A 158 28.67 -10.00 -3.87
N ILE A 159 28.35 -10.67 -2.78
CA ILE A 159 28.80 -10.27 -1.45
C ILE A 159 30.31 -10.54 -1.40
N ILE A 160 31.12 -9.48 -1.33
CA ILE A 160 32.57 -9.59 -1.16
C ILE A 160 32.84 -9.83 0.33
N VAL A 161 33.25 -11.06 0.66
CA VAL A 161 33.64 -11.42 2.03
C VAL A 161 35.06 -10.89 2.26
N GLN A 162 35.20 -9.92 3.16
CA GLN A 162 36.49 -9.29 3.48
C GLN A 162 37.31 -10.10 4.51
N THR A 163 36.69 -11.08 5.18
CA THR A 163 37.31 -11.93 6.20
C THR A 163 37.75 -13.27 5.60
N PRO A 164 38.81 -13.91 6.14
CA PRO A 164 39.23 -15.23 5.69
C PRO A 164 38.22 -16.33 6.05
N TYR A 165 37.36 -16.07 7.04
CA TYR A 165 36.35 -17.01 7.52
C TYR A 165 34.94 -16.48 7.24
N LEU A 166 34.08 -17.41 6.80
CA LEU A 166 32.64 -17.22 6.68
C LEU A 166 31.97 -18.28 7.55
N TYR A 167 31.24 -17.84 8.56
CA TYR A 167 30.49 -18.73 9.42
C TYR A 167 29.10 -18.96 8.83
N ALA A 168 28.68 -20.22 8.77
CA ALA A 168 27.37 -20.62 8.33
C ALA A 168 26.63 -21.31 9.48
N GLY A 169 25.42 -20.86 9.75
CA GLY A 169 24.56 -21.41 10.79
C GLY A 169 23.20 -21.82 10.22
N VAL A 170 22.56 -22.75 10.92
CA VAL A 170 21.20 -23.20 10.63
C VAL A 170 20.40 -23.11 11.92
N ASP A 171 19.23 -22.49 11.87
CA ASP A 171 18.29 -22.41 12.98
C ASP A 171 16.92 -22.97 12.55
N ASP A 172 16.26 -23.69 13.46
CA ASP A 172 14.98 -24.34 13.24
C ASP A 172 13.91 -23.67 14.14
N SER A 173 12.91 -23.07 13.50
CA SER A 173 11.73 -22.48 14.16
C SER A 173 10.48 -23.30 13.86
N PHE A 174 9.49 -23.25 14.76
CA PHE A 174 8.24 -24.00 14.59
C PHE A 174 7.03 -23.08 14.62
N SER A 175 6.06 -23.31 13.72
CA SER A 175 4.74 -22.68 13.80
C SER A 175 3.62 -23.71 13.67
N ASN A 176 2.49 -23.41 14.29
CA ASN A 176 1.28 -24.19 14.12
C ASN A 176 0.48 -23.59 12.96
N LEU A 177 0.30 -24.34 11.87
CA LEU A 177 -0.54 -23.95 10.74
C LEU A 177 -1.75 -24.87 10.67
N THR A 178 -2.91 -24.30 10.37
CA THR A 178 -4.12 -25.10 10.18
C THR A 178 -4.21 -25.55 8.72
N LYS A 179 -4.11 -26.86 8.49
CA LYS A 179 -4.27 -27.50 7.19
C LYS A 179 -5.45 -28.46 7.25
N TYR A 180 -6.42 -28.33 6.34
CA TYR A 180 -7.65 -29.15 6.32
C TYR A 180 -8.36 -29.25 7.69
N ARG A 181 -8.47 -28.11 8.41
CA ARG A 181 -9.07 -28.02 9.76
C ARG A 181 -8.31 -28.76 10.88
N LYS A 182 -7.11 -29.29 10.61
CA LYS A 182 -6.20 -29.86 11.61
C LYS A 182 -5.01 -28.94 11.83
N ILE A 183 -4.56 -28.82 13.06
CA ILE A 183 -3.36 -28.05 13.41
C ILE A 183 -2.14 -28.93 13.15
N GLU A 184 -1.27 -28.52 12.24
CA GLU A 184 0.00 -29.18 11.92
C GLU A 184 1.15 -28.28 12.36
N LYS A 185 2.11 -28.85 13.10
CA LYS A 185 3.35 -28.17 13.47
C LYS A 185 4.28 -28.19 12.26
N ASN A 186 4.51 -27.03 11.67
CA ASN A 186 5.42 -26.84 10.55
C ASN A 186 6.76 -26.32 11.06
N MET A 187 7.84 -26.87 10.51
CA MET A 187 9.20 -26.45 10.82
C MET A 187 9.70 -25.53 9.71
N PHE A 188 10.23 -24.38 10.09
CA PHE A 188 10.94 -23.47 9.21
C PHE A 188 12.42 -23.53 9.54
N ARG A 189 13.24 -23.89 8.55
CA ARG A 189 14.68 -23.91 8.67
C ARG A 189 15.25 -22.65 8.03
N THR A 190 16.00 -21.88 8.80
CA THR A 190 16.68 -20.66 8.34
C THR A 190 18.17 -20.93 8.28
N ALA A 191 18.78 -20.76 7.11
CA ALA A 191 20.24 -20.77 6.97
C ALA A 191 20.73 -19.32 6.91
N TYR A 192 21.79 -19.02 7.65
CA TYR A 192 22.38 -17.67 7.69
C TYR A 192 23.90 -17.76 7.59
N PHE A 193 24.49 -16.69 7.06
CA PHE A 193 25.94 -16.53 6.93
C PHE A 193 26.35 -15.25 7.64
N HIS A 194 27.43 -15.29 8.41
CA HIS A 194 28.02 -14.10 9.03
C HIS A 194 29.54 -14.10 8.84
N THR A 195 30.10 -12.91 8.61
CA THR A 195 31.56 -12.72 8.52
C THR A 195 32.24 -12.68 9.89
N GLY A 196 31.45 -12.71 10.97
CA GLY A 196 31.95 -12.62 12.35
C GLY A 196 32.61 -11.27 12.67
N TYR A 197 32.84 -11.03 13.96
CA TYR A 197 33.80 -10.05 14.45
C TYR A 197 34.83 -10.85 15.22
N ASP A 198 36.07 -10.88 14.75
CA ASP A 198 37.15 -11.61 15.41
C ASP A 198 37.69 -10.68 16.52
N GLU A 199 37.27 -10.87 17.77
CA GLU A 199 37.96 -10.27 18.90
C GLU A 199 39.37 -10.87 18.91
N LYS A 200 40.37 -10.12 18.45
CA LYS A 200 41.77 -10.47 18.67
C LYS A 200 41.95 -10.63 20.18
N ILE A 201 42.01 -11.88 20.64
CA ILE A 201 42.44 -12.21 21.99
C ILE A 201 43.89 -11.74 22.09
N CYS A 202 44.09 -10.55 22.66
CA CYS A 202 45.40 -10.13 23.14
C CYS A 202 45.75 -11.03 24.32
N ILE A 203 46.50 -12.10 24.05
CA ILE A 203 47.19 -12.86 25.08
C ILE A 203 48.35 -11.96 25.56
N TYR A 204 48.21 -11.40 26.76
CA TYR A 204 49.30 -10.77 27.50
C TYR A 204 50.14 -11.85 28.19
#